data_AF-A0A7X9FCI6-F1
#
_entry.id   AF-A0A7X9FCI6-F1
#
_cell.length_a   1.000
_cell.length_b   1.000
_cell.length_c   1.000
_cell.angle_alpha   90.00
_cell.angle_beta   90.00
_cell.angle_gamma   90.00
#
_symmetry.space_group_name_H-M   'P 1'
#
loop_
_entity.id
_entity.type
_entity.pdbx_description
1 polymer ?
#
loop_
_entity_poly.entity_id
_entity_poly.type
_entity_poly.pdbx_seq_one_letter_code
_entity_poly.pdbx_strand_id
1 'polypeptide(L)'
;IEERIRARHEIKSAEAYITIDGTLRIAVTPREPVLRLIVNGTDYFIDDEGVLFRKRKLYTPRVHVVTGNFDIKGPAAEGFSVLDTAAGKTILKDVYDLVSYIRRDRFLSAQIDQIRVTGKGNISLVPRTAGHIINIGNIDGLEEKLETLKAFYDKIMPLAGWDAYSLIDLQYKNQVVCRKKPK
;
A
#
# COMPACT_ATOMS: atom_id res chain seq x y z
N ILE A 1 -13.43 6.59 30.12
CA ILE A 1 -12.07 7.08 29.73
C ILE A 1 -11.64 6.44 28.43
N GLU A 2 -11.66 5.10 28.35
CA GLU A 2 -11.27 4.34 27.16
C GLU A 2 -12.00 4.76 25.88
N GLU A 3 -13.33 4.88 25.90
CA GLU A 3 -14.12 5.30 24.72
C GLU A 3 -13.66 6.65 24.16
N ARG A 4 -13.35 7.60 25.04
CA ARG A 4 -12.86 8.93 24.64
C ARG A 4 -11.48 8.86 23.98
N ILE A 5 -10.67 7.87 24.34
CA ILE A 5 -9.38 7.61 23.72
C ILE A 5 -9.59 6.91 22.38
N ARG A 6 -10.40 5.84 22.33
CA ARG A 6 -10.73 5.08 21.11
C ARG A 6 -11.49 5.87 20.05
N ALA A 7 -12.09 7.01 20.40
CA ALA A 7 -12.65 7.97 19.43
C ALA A 7 -11.60 8.49 18.42
N ARG A 8 -10.31 8.29 18.67
CA ARG A 8 -9.23 8.53 17.71
C ARG A 8 -8.96 7.27 16.89
N HIS A 9 -9.24 7.31 15.60
CA HIS A 9 -9.05 6.16 14.70
C HIS A 9 -7.60 5.68 14.58
N GLU A 10 -6.61 6.52 14.91
CA GLU A 10 -5.20 6.09 14.99
C GLU A 10 -4.88 5.16 16.18
N ILE A 11 -5.83 4.93 17.09
CA ILE A 11 -5.66 4.06 18.26
C ILE A 11 -6.32 2.71 17.98
N LYS A 12 -5.54 1.63 18.14
CA LYS A 12 -5.98 0.24 17.97
C LYS A 12 -6.74 -0.23 19.21
N SER A 13 -6.16 -0.04 20.38
CA SER A 13 -6.78 -0.36 21.66
C SER A 13 -6.38 0.63 22.76
N ALA A 14 -7.23 0.73 23.77
CA ALA A 14 -6.98 1.51 24.97
C ALA A 14 -7.61 0.81 26.16
N GLU A 15 -6.84 0.58 27.21
CA GLU A 15 -7.26 -0.10 28.44
C GLU A 15 -6.91 0.77 29.64
N ALA A 16 -7.87 1.01 30.52
CA ALA A 16 -7.70 1.81 31.72
C ALA A 16 -7.98 0.96 32.96
N TYR A 17 -7.02 0.87 33.86
CA TYR A 17 -7.14 0.08 35.09
C TYR A 17 -6.49 0.80 36.27
N ILE A 18 -6.98 0.52 37.47
CA ILE A 18 -6.43 1.06 38.71
C ILE A 18 -5.53 0.00 39.33
N THR A 19 -4.33 0.39 39.71
CA THR A 19 -3.36 -0.48 40.37
C THR A 19 -3.65 -0.60 41.87
N ILE A 20 -3.01 -1.57 42.54
CA ILE A 20 -3.23 -1.83 43.98
C ILE A 20 -2.90 -0.61 44.85
N ASP A 21 -1.93 0.21 44.45
CA ASP A 21 -1.56 1.48 45.08
C ASP A 21 -2.50 2.65 44.74
N GLY A 22 -3.62 2.40 44.03
CA GLY A 22 -4.61 3.41 43.69
C GLY A 22 -4.27 4.27 42.47
N THR A 23 -3.19 3.94 41.73
CA THR A 23 -2.78 4.69 40.54
C THR A 23 -3.61 4.29 39.32
N LEU A 24 -4.24 5.25 38.65
CA LEU A 24 -4.89 5.01 37.34
C LEU A 24 -3.82 4.87 36.26
N ARG A 25 -3.74 3.70 35.63
CA ARG A 25 -2.91 3.44 34.44
C ARG A 25 -3.78 3.34 33.20
N ILE A 26 -3.25 3.86 32.09
CA ILE A 26 -3.89 3.80 30.78
C ILE A 26 -2.86 3.22 29.81
N ALA A 27 -3.11 2.00 29.32
CA ALA A 27 -2.34 1.39 28.25
C ALA A 27 -3.00 1.74 26.91
N VAL A 28 -2.23 2.28 25.97
CA VAL A 28 -2.72 2.67 24.64
C VAL A 28 -1.84 2.02 23.58
N THR A 29 -2.46 1.29 22.66
CA THR A 29 -1.78 0.69 21.51
C THR A 29 -2.13 1.47 20.26
N PRO A 30 -1.17 2.16 19.61
CA PRO A 30 -1.43 2.83 18.34
C PRO A 30 -1.58 1.81 17.20
N ARG A 31 -2.30 2.19 16.14
CA ARG A 31 -2.32 1.41 14.88
C ARG A 31 -0.99 1.56 14.16
N GLU A 32 -0.49 0.47 13.59
CA GLU A 32 0.74 0.46 12.79
C GLU A 32 0.41 0.49 11.30
N PRO A 33 0.71 1.59 10.58
CA PRO A 33 0.46 1.67 9.15
C PRO A 33 1.24 0.61 8.35
N VAL A 34 0.56 0.00 7.37
CA VAL A 34 1.19 -0.85 6.35
C VAL A 34 1.39 -0.12 5.03
N LEU A 35 0.54 0.86 4.72
CA LEU A 35 0.62 1.69 3.53
C LEU A 35 0.13 3.11 3.79
N ARG A 36 0.66 4.06 3.02
CA ARG A 36 0.22 5.46 3.00
C ARG A 36 -0.54 5.70 1.71
N LEU A 37 -1.73 6.25 1.81
CA LEU A 37 -2.59 6.58 0.70
C LEU A 37 -2.71 8.09 0.58
N ILE A 38 -2.40 8.64 -0.59
CA ILE A 38 -2.49 10.08 -0.85
C ILE A 38 -3.59 10.32 -1.88
N VAL A 39 -4.65 11.00 -1.45
CA VAL A 39 -5.85 11.27 -2.26
C VAL A 39 -6.20 12.73 -2.15
N ASN A 40 -6.22 13.44 -3.29
CA ASN A 40 -6.58 14.85 -3.36
C ASN A 40 -5.83 15.73 -2.33
N GLY A 41 -4.53 15.49 -2.13
CA GLY A 41 -3.69 16.21 -1.17
C GLY A 41 -3.90 15.81 0.30
N THR A 42 -4.77 14.85 0.58
CA THR A 42 -4.99 14.29 1.93
C THR A 42 -4.26 12.95 2.09
N ASP A 43 -3.59 12.81 3.23
CA ASP A 43 -2.89 11.59 3.62
C ASP A 43 -3.76 10.71 4.53
N TYR A 44 -3.88 9.46 4.15
CA TYR A 44 -4.44 8.38 4.95
C TYR A 44 -3.41 7.28 5.16
N PHE A 45 -3.60 6.51 6.22
CA PHE A 45 -2.93 5.24 6.43
C PHE A 45 -3.96 4.13 6.41
N ILE A 46 -3.49 2.94 6.05
CA ILE A 46 -4.19 1.68 6.31
C ILE A 46 -3.25 0.84 7.15
N ASP A 47 -3.74 0.21 8.22
CA ASP A 47 -2.96 -0.67 9.10
C ASP A 47 -3.04 -2.15 8.70
N ASP A 48 -2.48 -3.02 9.55
CA ASP A 48 -2.43 -4.48 9.38
C ASP A 48 -3.81 -5.18 9.44
N GLU A 49 -4.82 -4.49 9.96
CA GLU A 49 -6.22 -4.94 10.01
C GLU A 49 -7.06 -4.37 8.85
N GLY A 50 -6.41 -3.66 7.91
CA GLY A 50 -7.06 -3.01 6.79
C GLY A 50 -7.84 -1.75 7.19
N VAL A 51 -7.70 -1.24 8.42
CA VAL A 51 -8.44 -0.07 8.90
C VAL A 51 -7.83 1.19 8.32
N LEU A 52 -8.66 1.98 7.63
CA LEU A 52 -8.29 3.28 7.08
C LEU A 52 -8.43 4.37 8.14
N PHE A 53 -7.41 5.21 8.30
CA PHE A 53 -7.44 6.36 9.22
C PHE A 53 -6.58 7.51 8.69
N ARG A 54 -6.92 8.74 9.06
CA ARG A 54 -6.20 9.91 8.54
C ARG A 54 -4.83 10.07 9.19
N LYS A 55 -3.81 10.43 8.40
CA LYS A 55 -2.49 10.77 8.94
C LYS A 55 -2.56 12.06 9.78
N ARG A 56 -2.05 12.01 11.00
CA ARG A 56 -1.83 13.19 11.87
C ARG A 56 -0.34 13.55 11.96
N LYS A 57 -0.03 14.78 12.36
CA LYS A 57 1.34 15.37 12.35
C LYS A 57 2.37 14.70 13.27
N LEU A 58 1.99 13.68 14.05
CA LEU A 58 2.80 13.16 15.15
C LEU A 58 3.79 12.07 14.72
N TYR A 59 3.58 11.41 13.58
CA TYR A 59 4.43 10.28 13.15
C TYR A 59 4.32 10.04 11.63
N THR A 60 5.43 9.69 10.97
CA THR A 60 5.46 9.29 9.56
C THR A 60 6.29 8.01 9.42
N PRO A 61 5.66 6.81 9.55
CA PRO A 61 6.36 5.55 9.35
C PRO A 61 6.83 5.40 7.90
N ARG A 62 7.90 4.64 7.69
CA ARG A 62 8.38 4.27 6.36
C ARG A 62 7.51 3.15 5.80
N VAL A 63 6.53 3.52 4.99
CA VAL A 63 5.60 2.60 4.31
C VAL A 63 5.52 2.94 2.82
N HIS A 64 5.02 1.99 2.01
CA HIS A 64 4.81 2.25 0.58
C HIS A 64 3.72 3.30 0.38
N VAL A 65 3.97 4.20 -0.58
CA VAL A 65 3.05 5.29 -0.92
C VAL A 65 2.20 4.89 -2.10
N VAL A 66 0.90 5.00 -1.92
CA VAL A 66 -0.10 4.77 -2.95
C VAL A 66 -0.73 6.12 -3.30
N THR A 67 -0.78 6.42 -4.60
CA THR A 67 -1.43 7.62 -5.14
C THR A 67 -2.40 7.23 -6.23
N GLY A 68 -3.47 8.00 -6.41
CA GLY A 68 -4.40 7.76 -7.50
C GLY A 68 -5.77 8.34 -7.21
N ASN A 69 -6.72 7.99 -8.07
CA ASN A 69 -8.11 8.36 -7.90
C ASN A 69 -8.81 7.29 -7.06
N PHE A 70 -9.04 7.62 -5.79
CA PHE A 70 -9.81 6.78 -4.86
C PHE A 70 -11.04 7.56 -4.43
N ASP A 71 -12.19 6.89 -4.41
CA ASP A 71 -13.42 7.45 -3.82
C ASP A 71 -13.38 7.25 -2.31
N ILE A 72 -12.77 8.19 -1.59
CA ILE A 72 -12.73 8.23 -0.13
C ILE A 72 -13.66 9.34 0.34
N LYS A 73 -14.72 8.97 1.05
CA LYS A 73 -15.74 9.88 1.58
C LYS A 73 -15.27 10.70 2.80
N GLY A 74 -14.05 11.23 2.75
CA GLY A 74 -13.47 12.09 3.80
C GLY A 74 -13.45 11.43 5.18
N PRO A 75 -13.74 12.19 6.27
CA PRO A 75 -13.74 11.65 7.64
C PRO A 75 -14.68 10.46 7.85
N ALA A 76 -15.75 10.33 7.05
CA ALA A 76 -16.70 9.23 7.17
C ALA A 76 -16.11 7.88 6.70
N ALA A 77 -14.97 7.89 6.03
CA ALA A 77 -14.24 6.68 5.65
C ALA A 77 -13.26 6.21 6.74
N GLU A 78 -13.01 7.01 7.78
CA GLU A 78 -12.11 6.61 8.86
C GLU A 78 -12.74 5.51 9.73
N GLY A 79 -11.92 4.55 10.16
CA GLY A 79 -12.38 3.38 10.92
C GLY A 79 -12.96 2.24 10.06
N PHE A 80 -13.19 2.47 8.76
CA PHE A 80 -13.60 1.42 7.83
C PHE A 80 -12.44 0.47 7.52
N SER A 81 -12.70 -0.85 7.56
CA SER A 81 -11.73 -1.85 7.12
C SER A 81 -11.93 -2.21 5.66
N VAL A 82 -10.87 -2.11 4.85
CA VAL A 82 -10.86 -2.54 3.44
C VAL A 82 -10.96 -4.06 3.28
N LEU A 83 -10.82 -4.81 4.38
CA LEU A 83 -10.96 -6.26 4.43
C LEU A 83 -12.39 -6.71 4.74
N ASP A 84 -13.31 -5.78 5.03
CA ASP A 84 -14.71 -6.11 5.27
C ASP A 84 -15.32 -6.75 4.02
N THR A 85 -15.76 -8.01 4.17
CA THR A 85 -16.30 -8.81 3.07
C THR A 85 -17.63 -8.28 2.56
N ALA A 86 -18.37 -7.54 3.37
CA ALA A 86 -19.63 -6.91 2.98
C ALA A 86 -19.43 -5.81 1.91
N ALA A 87 -18.23 -5.21 1.84
CA ALA A 87 -17.90 -4.15 0.89
C ALA A 87 -17.59 -4.67 -0.53
N GLY A 88 -17.42 -5.98 -0.71
CA GLY A 88 -17.10 -6.60 -1.99
C GLY A 88 -15.68 -6.28 -2.49
N LYS A 89 -15.44 -6.51 -3.79
CA LYS A 89 -14.15 -6.19 -4.41
C LYS A 89 -14.03 -4.68 -4.63
N THR A 90 -12.99 -4.08 -4.08
CA THR A 90 -12.67 -2.66 -4.23
C THR A 90 -11.22 -2.46 -4.61
N ILE A 91 -10.92 -1.37 -5.31
CA ILE A 91 -9.53 -1.01 -5.64
C ILE A 91 -8.66 -0.78 -4.40
N LEU A 92 -9.26 -0.36 -3.28
CA LEU A 92 -8.55 -0.22 -2.01
C LEU A 92 -8.10 -1.57 -1.46
N LYS A 93 -8.98 -2.58 -1.52
CA LYS A 93 -8.63 -3.95 -1.16
C LYS A 93 -7.55 -4.51 -2.08
N ASP A 94 -7.67 -4.32 -3.39
CA ASP A 94 -6.67 -4.79 -4.35
C ASP A 94 -5.28 -4.19 -4.08
N VAL A 95 -5.22 -2.88 -3.80
CA VAL A 95 -3.98 -2.19 -3.39
C VAL A 95 -3.46 -2.72 -2.05
N TYR A 96 -4.35 -2.98 -1.10
CA TYR A 96 -3.96 -3.52 0.20
C TYR A 96 -3.32 -4.91 0.05
N ASP A 97 -3.92 -5.78 -0.75
CA ASP A 97 -3.43 -7.12 -1.05
C ASP A 97 -2.07 -7.04 -1.76
N LEU A 98 -1.93 -6.14 -2.75
CA LEU A 98 -0.68 -5.85 -3.44
C LEU A 98 0.44 -5.41 -2.49
N VAL A 99 0.19 -4.38 -1.67
CA VAL A 99 1.21 -3.85 -0.75
C VAL A 99 1.58 -4.90 0.29
N SER A 100 0.60 -5.66 0.79
CA SER A 100 0.84 -6.75 1.73
C SER A 100 1.74 -7.83 1.13
N TYR A 101 1.55 -8.17 -0.15
CA TYR A 101 2.42 -9.08 -0.87
C TYR A 101 3.84 -8.50 -1.02
N ILE A 102 3.95 -7.26 -1.53
CA ILE A 102 5.26 -6.59 -1.73
C ILE A 102 6.04 -6.52 -0.42
N ARG A 103 5.40 -6.17 0.71
CA ARG A 103 6.06 -6.04 2.02
C ARG A 103 6.63 -7.34 2.56
N ARG A 104 6.05 -8.48 2.17
CA ARG A 104 6.54 -9.82 2.58
C ARG A 104 7.73 -10.27 1.74
N ASP A 105 7.94 -9.67 0.57
CA ASP A 105 9.09 -9.95 -0.29
C ASP A 105 10.17 -8.87 -0.11
N ARG A 106 11.33 -9.25 0.42
CA ARG A 106 12.43 -8.33 0.71
C ARG A 106 12.93 -7.58 -0.54
N PHE A 107 12.95 -8.25 -1.69
CA PHE A 107 13.45 -7.66 -2.92
C PHE A 107 12.44 -6.65 -3.46
N LEU A 108 11.17 -7.03 -3.59
CA LEU A 108 10.11 -6.15 -4.07
C LEU A 108 9.93 -4.95 -3.13
N SER A 109 9.96 -5.15 -1.81
CA SER A 109 9.82 -4.05 -0.85
C SER A 109 10.98 -3.05 -0.93
N ALA A 110 12.20 -3.50 -1.22
CA ALA A 110 13.33 -2.61 -1.43
C ALA A 110 13.23 -1.85 -2.76
N GLN A 111 12.75 -2.54 -3.79
CA GLN A 111 12.73 -2.07 -5.17
C GLN A 111 11.55 -1.15 -5.50
N ILE A 112 10.37 -1.37 -4.91
CA ILE A 112 9.17 -0.56 -5.19
C ILE A 112 9.13 0.64 -4.23
N ASP A 113 8.98 1.84 -4.79
CA ASP A 113 8.88 3.07 -4.01
C ASP A 113 7.44 3.60 -3.92
N GLN A 114 6.79 3.75 -5.08
CA GLN A 114 5.43 4.27 -5.19
C GLN A 114 4.55 3.29 -5.97
N ILE A 115 3.27 3.26 -5.61
CA ILE A 115 2.21 2.55 -6.34
C ILE A 115 1.22 3.59 -6.84
N ARG A 116 0.82 3.48 -8.10
CA ARG A 116 -0.11 4.39 -8.76
C ARG A 116 -1.35 3.65 -9.19
N VAL A 117 -2.50 4.23 -8.90
CA VAL A 117 -3.81 3.75 -9.37
C VAL A 117 -4.37 4.76 -10.36
N THR A 118 -4.65 4.29 -11.56
CA THR A 118 -5.28 5.09 -12.61
C THR A 118 -6.79 5.19 -12.39
N GLY A 119 -7.45 6.17 -13.02
CA GLY A 119 -8.91 6.33 -12.93
C GLY A 119 -9.74 5.15 -13.47
N LYS A 120 -9.11 4.18 -14.15
CA LYS A 120 -9.75 2.94 -14.63
C LYS A 120 -9.50 1.74 -13.71
N GLY A 121 -8.88 1.96 -12.54
CA GLY A 121 -8.52 0.89 -11.60
C GLY A 121 -7.25 0.11 -11.97
N ASN A 122 -6.54 0.46 -13.05
CA ASN A 122 -5.25 -0.16 -13.34
C ASN A 122 -4.20 0.34 -12.36
N ILE A 123 -3.36 -0.58 -11.90
CA ILE A 123 -2.28 -0.35 -10.96
C ILE A 123 -0.94 -0.39 -11.70
N SER A 124 -0.06 0.53 -11.35
CA SER A 124 1.35 0.53 -11.76
C SER A 124 2.29 0.75 -10.58
N LEU A 125 3.49 0.21 -10.69
CA LEU A 125 4.55 0.31 -9.70
C LEU A 125 5.65 1.22 -10.25
N VAL A 126 6.14 2.08 -9.39
CA VAL A 126 7.28 2.96 -9.63
C VAL A 126 8.45 2.40 -8.81
N PRO A 127 9.49 1.88 -9.47
CA PRO A 127 10.67 1.43 -8.76
C PRO A 127 11.47 2.60 -8.17
N ARG A 128 12.26 2.31 -7.14
CA ARG A 128 13.21 3.23 -6.50
C ARG A 128 14.38 3.57 -7.42
N THR A 129 14.76 2.62 -8.28
CA THR A 129 15.90 2.73 -9.20
C THR A 129 15.41 2.57 -10.62
N ALA A 130 16.07 3.26 -11.55
CA ALA A 130 15.70 3.35 -12.97
C ALA A 130 14.39 4.11 -13.25
N GLY A 131 14.22 4.50 -14.52
CA GLY A 131 13.14 5.38 -14.98
C GLY A 131 11.94 4.67 -15.59
N HIS A 132 11.86 3.33 -15.51
CA HIS A 132 10.72 2.58 -16.07
C HIS A 132 9.53 2.53 -15.10
N ILE A 133 8.34 2.46 -15.67
CA ILE A 133 7.11 2.13 -14.94
C ILE A 133 6.81 0.65 -15.13
N ILE A 134 6.26 -0.01 -14.11
CA ILE A 134 5.76 -1.38 -14.21
C ILE A 134 4.23 -1.36 -14.21
N ASN A 135 3.58 -1.77 -15.28
CA ASN A 135 2.12 -1.95 -15.28
C ASN A 135 1.79 -3.37 -14.85
N ILE A 136 0.98 -3.50 -13.78
CA ILE A 136 0.43 -4.80 -13.36
C ILE A 136 -1.05 -4.96 -13.76
N GLY A 137 -1.73 -3.83 -14.03
CA GLY A 137 -3.15 -3.82 -14.36
C GLY A 137 -4.01 -4.06 -13.13
N ASN A 138 -4.81 -5.11 -13.16
CA ASN A 138 -5.58 -5.55 -11.99
C ASN A 138 -4.77 -6.54 -11.13
N ILE A 139 -5.36 -6.95 -10.00
CA ILE A 139 -4.72 -7.86 -9.04
C ILE A 139 -4.79 -9.34 -9.45
N ASP A 140 -5.50 -9.67 -10.53
CA ASP A 140 -5.64 -11.06 -10.97
C ASP A 140 -4.28 -11.63 -11.36
N GLY A 141 -3.94 -12.81 -10.84
CA GLY A 141 -2.63 -13.44 -11.07
C GLY A 141 -1.45 -12.65 -10.49
N LEU A 142 -1.67 -11.88 -9.41
CA LEU A 142 -0.65 -11.03 -8.79
C LEU A 142 0.70 -11.74 -8.57
N GLU A 143 0.66 -12.92 -7.95
CA GLU A 143 1.86 -13.70 -7.62
C GLU A 143 2.65 -14.05 -8.88
N GLU A 144 1.98 -14.60 -9.91
CA GLU A 144 2.60 -14.92 -11.21
C GLU A 144 3.23 -13.68 -11.87
N LYS A 145 2.52 -12.54 -11.84
CA LYS A 145 3.03 -11.26 -12.37
C LYS A 145 4.28 -10.80 -11.65
N LEU A 146 4.30 -10.86 -10.31
CA LEU A 146 5.43 -10.39 -9.51
C LEU A 146 6.62 -11.35 -9.57
N GLU A 147 6.40 -12.66 -9.67
CA GLU A 147 7.47 -13.63 -9.97
C GLU A 147 8.07 -13.39 -11.35
N THR A 148 7.22 -13.11 -12.35
CA THR A 148 7.67 -12.75 -13.70
C THR A 148 8.53 -11.49 -13.68
N LEU A 149 8.14 -10.47 -12.91
CA LEU A 149 8.93 -9.25 -12.73
C LEU A 149 10.31 -9.54 -12.12
N LYS A 150 10.36 -10.38 -11.08
CA LYS A 150 11.63 -10.78 -10.45
C LYS A 150 12.52 -11.51 -11.45
N ALA A 151 11.99 -12.46 -12.21
CA ALA A 151 12.72 -13.16 -13.25
C ALA A 151 13.21 -12.21 -14.36
N PHE A 152 12.43 -11.19 -14.71
CA PHE A 152 12.83 -10.16 -15.68
C PHE A 152 14.00 -9.32 -15.15
N TYR A 153 13.97 -8.92 -13.88
CA TYR A 153 15.07 -8.20 -13.24
C TYR A 153 16.33 -9.03 -13.06
N ASP A 154 16.19 -10.33 -12.83
CA ASP A 154 17.32 -11.24 -12.70
C ASP A 154 17.97 -11.57 -14.05
N LYS A 155 17.16 -11.83 -15.09
CA LYS A 155 17.66 -12.41 -16.35
C LYS A 155 17.81 -11.41 -17.50
N ILE A 156 16.95 -10.40 -17.57
CA ILE A 156 16.87 -9.50 -18.74
C ILE A 156 17.54 -8.17 -18.45
N MET A 157 17.28 -7.57 -17.28
CA MET A 157 17.83 -6.26 -16.94
C MET A 157 19.36 -6.17 -16.92
N PRO A 158 20.11 -7.20 -16.46
CA PRO A 158 21.58 -7.15 -16.50
C PRO A 158 22.14 -7.13 -17.92
N LEU A 159 21.41 -7.69 -18.90
CA LEU A 159 21.81 -7.76 -20.30
C LEU A 159 21.37 -6.53 -21.09
N ALA A 160 20.13 -6.08 -20.89
CA ALA A 160 19.55 -4.94 -21.59
C ALA A 160 20.07 -3.59 -21.06
N GLY A 161 20.38 -3.53 -19.77
CA GLY A 161 20.73 -2.32 -19.05
C GLY A 161 19.54 -1.63 -18.40
N TRP A 162 19.78 -1.01 -17.23
CA TRP A 162 18.76 -0.39 -16.38
C TRP A 162 17.98 0.75 -17.01
N ASP A 163 18.49 1.36 -18.08
CA ASP A 163 17.83 2.48 -18.77
C ASP A 163 17.22 2.08 -20.13
N ALA A 164 17.17 0.78 -20.44
CA ALA A 164 16.71 0.29 -21.75
C ALA A 164 15.21 0.53 -22.00
N TYR A 165 14.41 0.52 -20.94
CA TYR A 165 12.95 0.52 -21.03
C TYR A 165 12.36 1.72 -20.28
N SER A 166 11.26 2.24 -20.80
CA SER A 166 10.40 3.21 -20.13
C SER A 166 9.16 2.56 -19.50
N LEU A 167 8.79 1.37 -19.98
CA LEU A 167 7.64 0.61 -19.49
C LEU A 167 7.94 -0.90 -19.53
N ILE A 168 7.54 -1.58 -18.46
CA ILE A 168 7.43 -3.04 -18.36
C ILE A 168 5.97 -3.35 -18.08
N ASP A 169 5.29 -4.05 -18.98
CA ASP A 169 3.87 -4.35 -18.86
C ASP A 169 3.65 -5.85 -18.64
N LEU A 170 3.04 -6.16 -17.49
CA LEU A 170 2.77 -7.49 -16.97
C LEU A 170 1.27 -7.82 -16.99
N GLN A 171 0.45 -7.01 -17.67
CA GLN A 171 -1.01 -7.22 -17.72
C GLN A 171 -1.40 -8.47 -18.53
N TYR A 172 -0.49 -8.95 -19.37
CA TYR A 172 -0.75 -10.03 -20.29
C TYR A 172 -0.17 -11.34 -19.77
N LYS A 173 -1.00 -12.38 -19.75
CA LYS A 173 -0.58 -13.71 -19.30
C LYS A 173 0.53 -14.26 -20.21
N ASN A 174 1.55 -14.89 -19.61
CA ASN A 174 2.69 -15.53 -20.29
C ASN A 174 3.55 -14.60 -21.17
N GLN A 175 3.42 -13.28 -21.06
CA GLN A 175 4.23 -12.36 -21.86
C GLN A 175 4.57 -11.08 -21.07
N VAL A 176 5.76 -10.55 -21.31
CA VAL A 176 6.20 -9.26 -20.77
C VAL A 176 6.35 -8.31 -21.95
N VAL A 177 5.53 -7.26 -22.00
CA VAL A 177 5.58 -6.27 -23.08
C VAL A 177 6.39 -5.08 -22.61
N CYS A 178 7.49 -4.77 -23.29
CA CYS A 178 8.36 -3.66 -22.92
C CYS A 178 8.30 -2.53 -23.94
N ARG A 179 8.27 -1.28 -23.46
CA ARG A 179 8.49 -0.10 -24.30
C ARG A 179 9.91 0.40 -24.09
N LYS A 180 10.69 0.53 -25.18
CA LYS A 180 12.03 1.11 -25.11
C LYS A 180 11.97 2.56 -24.66
N LYS A 181 13.02 3.00 -23.95
CA LYS A 181 13.19 4.42 -23.66
C LYS A 181 13.60 5.14 -24.97
N PRO A 182 12.94 6.24 -25.35
CA PRO A 182 13.37 7.03 -26.50
C PRO A 182 14.78 7.60 -26.25
N LYS A 183 15.55 7.73 -27.33
CA LYS A 183 16.88 8.36 -27.31
C LYS A 183 16.77 9.87 -27.16
#